data_AF-A0A2W6RIP3-F1
#
_entry.id   AF-A0A2W6RIP3-F1
#
_cell.length_a   1.000
_cell.length_b   1.000
_cell.length_c   1.000
_cell.angle_alpha   90.00
_cell.angle_beta   90.00
_cell.angle_gamma   90.00
#
_symmetry.space_group_name_H-M   'P 1'
#
loop_
_entity.id
_entity.type
_entity.pdbx_description
1 polymer ?
#
loop_
_entity_poly.entity_id
_entity_poly.type
_entity_poly.pdbx_seq_one_letter_code
_entity_poly.pdbx_strand_id
1 'polypeptide(L)'
;MSWIDWAALALFFICWLGYGPILSFIGKKGGSLNDDMAHVRAVWMRSMAHREIRLVDSQLMGHSINSASFFASTNLLLIAAVGGILFGGESALQGFAAVGAETVPMKILEAKLALVIVCLTRGFLDFIWALRQMNYTLALIGSAPEVHSSTDRRAFSAAAGQLLNPALSAFSQGVRGYYFALAAAAWLFGPLWLALGVASAFGLLIYRQEASPAARAIRNARRLLEQ
;
A
#
# COMPACT_ATOMS: atom_id res chain seq x y z
N MET A 1 -1.98 11.08 -30.19
CA MET A 1 -1.12 11.14 -29.00
C MET A 1 0.17 11.84 -29.39
N SER A 2 0.48 12.93 -28.71
CA SER A 2 1.73 13.68 -28.83
C SER A 2 2.90 12.90 -28.21
N TRP A 3 4.14 13.27 -28.50
CA TRP A 3 5.33 12.74 -27.82
C TRP A 3 5.23 12.90 -26.28
N ILE A 4 4.54 13.95 -25.84
CA ILE A 4 4.31 14.24 -24.41
C ILE A 4 3.43 13.19 -23.73
N ASP A 5 2.42 12.63 -24.43
CA ASP A 5 1.58 11.54 -23.92
C ASP A 5 2.40 10.30 -23.60
N TRP A 6 3.26 9.91 -24.56
CA TRP A 6 4.13 8.75 -24.41
C TRP A 6 5.16 8.93 -23.31
N ALA A 7 5.76 10.12 -23.20
CA ALA A 7 6.69 10.43 -22.12
C ALA A 7 6.02 10.39 -20.73
N ALA A 8 4.80 10.95 -20.60
CA ALA A 8 4.04 10.93 -19.36
C ALA A 8 3.63 9.52 -18.95
N LEU A 9 3.21 8.68 -19.90
CA LEU A 9 2.90 7.27 -19.65
C LEU A 9 4.14 6.47 -19.26
N ALA A 10 5.25 6.65 -19.96
CA ALA A 10 6.51 6.00 -19.60
C ALA A 10 6.94 6.37 -18.17
N LEU A 11 6.87 7.66 -17.82
CA LEU A 11 7.13 8.13 -16.46
C LEU A 11 6.18 7.48 -15.45
N PHE A 12 4.88 7.40 -15.76
CA PHE A 12 3.89 6.73 -14.91
C PHE A 12 4.29 5.28 -14.63
N PHE A 13 4.55 4.47 -15.67
CA PHE A 13 4.87 3.05 -15.50
C PHE A 13 6.20 2.83 -14.78
N ILE A 14 7.22 3.66 -15.06
CA ILE A 14 8.51 3.62 -14.37
C ILE A 14 8.32 3.92 -12.88
N CYS A 15 7.59 4.98 -12.54
CA CYS A 15 7.35 5.33 -11.14
C CYS A 15 6.44 4.32 -10.43
N TRP A 16 5.43 3.77 -11.11
CA TRP A 16 4.46 2.86 -10.53
C TRP A 16 5.04 1.45 -10.29
N LEU A 17 5.62 0.84 -11.32
CA LEU A 17 6.20 -0.51 -11.24
C LEU A 17 7.60 -0.47 -10.62
N GLY A 18 8.38 0.58 -10.91
CA GLY A 18 9.73 0.76 -10.42
C GLY A 18 9.82 1.33 -9.00
N TYR A 19 8.72 1.73 -8.36
CA TYR A 19 8.78 2.33 -7.01
C TYR A 19 9.60 1.51 -6.02
N GLY A 20 9.33 0.20 -5.94
CA GLY A 20 10.01 -0.69 -4.98
C GLY A 20 11.52 -0.75 -5.19
N PRO A 21 11.99 -1.13 -6.39
CA PRO A 21 13.40 -1.11 -6.75
C PRO A 21 14.07 0.25 -6.63
N ILE A 22 13.38 1.33 -7.01
CA ILE A 22 13.93 2.69 -6.93
C ILE A 22 14.07 3.12 -5.46
N LEU A 23 13.07 2.83 -4.62
CA LEU A 23 13.14 3.14 -3.19
C LEU A 23 14.27 2.35 -2.51
N SER A 24 14.43 1.06 -2.82
CA SER A 24 15.53 0.26 -2.25
C SER A 24 16.89 0.72 -2.75
N PHE A 25 17.00 1.24 -3.97
CA PHE A 25 18.22 1.85 -4.48
C PHE A 25 18.57 3.16 -3.75
N ILE A 26 17.57 4.01 -3.50
CA ILE A 26 17.75 5.31 -2.82
C ILE A 26 17.99 5.11 -1.31
N GLY A 27 17.27 4.19 -0.66
CA GLY A 27 17.28 3.95 0.79
C GLY A 27 18.57 3.30 1.33
N LYS A 28 19.45 2.77 0.46
CA LYS A 28 20.74 2.17 0.84
C LYS A 28 21.68 3.09 1.63
N LYS A 29 21.44 4.40 1.65
CA LYS A 29 22.27 5.37 2.40
C LYS A 29 21.71 5.80 3.76
N GLY A 30 20.46 5.46 4.12
CA GLY A 30 19.79 6.03 5.30
C GLY A 30 18.87 5.10 6.11
N GLY A 31 18.54 3.91 5.60
CA GLY A 31 17.55 3.00 6.20
C GLY A 31 16.12 3.53 6.04
N SER A 32 15.23 2.75 5.43
CA SER A 32 13.85 3.19 5.20
C SER A 32 13.01 3.05 6.47
N LEU A 33 11.97 3.87 6.63
CA LEU A 33 10.99 3.72 7.72
C LEU A 33 10.44 2.28 7.81
N ASN A 34 10.27 1.61 6.68
CA ASN A 34 9.78 0.23 6.67
C ASN A 34 10.79 -0.77 7.24
N ASP A 35 12.10 -0.53 7.06
CA ASP A 35 13.16 -1.34 7.67
C ASP A 35 13.20 -1.13 9.18
N ASP A 36 13.10 0.13 9.63
CA ASP A 36 13.07 0.45 11.05
C ASP A 36 11.81 -0.16 11.73
N MET A 37 10.66 -0.11 11.05
CA MET A 37 9.43 -0.76 11.53
C MET A 37 9.53 -2.27 11.60
N ALA A 38 10.31 -2.92 10.72
CA ALA A 38 10.51 -4.36 10.77
C ALA A 38 11.15 -4.80 12.10
N HIS A 39 12.10 -3.99 12.61
CA HIS A 39 12.72 -4.21 13.91
C HIS A 39 11.70 -4.03 15.05
N VAL A 40 10.95 -2.92 15.05
CA VAL A 40 9.93 -2.64 16.08
C VAL A 40 8.89 -3.76 16.15
N ARG A 41 8.42 -4.27 15.01
CA ARG A 41 7.49 -5.39 14.94
C ARG A 41 8.10 -6.71 15.42
N ALA A 42 9.39 -6.94 15.14
CA ALA A 42 10.09 -8.11 15.67
C ALA A 42 10.22 -8.05 17.20
N VAL A 43 10.44 -6.86 17.78
CA VAL A 43 10.40 -6.65 19.23
C VAL A 43 9.00 -6.90 19.77
N TRP A 44 7.96 -6.39 19.10
CA TRP A 44 6.57 -6.65 19.47
C TRP A 44 6.26 -8.16 19.53
N MET A 45 6.63 -8.93 18.51
CA MET A 45 6.42 -10.38 18.50
C MET A 45 7.22 -11.09 19.60
N ARG A 46 8.44 -10.63 19.90
CA ARG A 46 9.24 -11.16 21.03
C ARG A 46 8.52 -10.91 22.36
N SER A 47 8.03 -9.70 22.58
CA SER A 47 7.27 -9.36 23.81
C SER A 47 5.97 -10.15 23.90
N MET A 48 5.22 -10.28 22.80
CA MET A 48 3.97 -11.05 22.74
C MET A 48 4.17 -12.51 23.15
N ALA A 49 5.26 -13.14 22.68
CA ALA A 49 5.58 -14.52 23.05
C ALA A 49 5.88 -14.73 24.55
N HIS A 50 6.25 -13.68 25.29
CA HIS A 50 6.54 -13.74 26.73
C HIS A 50 5.37 -13.30 27.61
N ARG A 51 4.32 -12.69 27.04
CA ARG A 51 3.13 -12.29 27.80
C ARG A 51 2.26 -13.49 28.12
N GLU A 52 1.71 -13.54 29.33
CA GLU A 52 0.69 -14.51 29.74
C GLU A 52 -0.67 -14.16 29.11
N ILE A 53 -1.07 -12.89 29.22
CA ILE A 53 -2.31 -12.39 28.64
C ILE A 53 -2.00 -11.68 27.31
N ARG A 54 -2.51 -12.23 26.21
CA ARG A 54 -2.27 -11.73 24.83
C ARG A 54 -3.48 -11.05 24.21
N LEU A 55 -4.50 -10.76 25.02
CA LEU A 55 -5.73 -10.10 24.56
C LEU A 55 -5.43 -8.77 23.86
N VAL A 56 -4.49 -7.98 24.39
CA VAL A 56 -4.05 -6.71 23.82
C VAL A 56 -3.47 -6.89 22.42
N ASP A 57 -2.60 -7.89 22.24
CA ASP A 57 -1.95 -8.16 20.96
C ASP A 57 -2.96 -8.59 19.88
N SER A 58 -3.91 -9.46 20.25
CA SER A 58 -5.03 -9.86 19.40
C SER A 58 -5.95 -8.69 19.04
N GLN A 59 -6.22 -7.78 19.97
CA GLN A 59 -7.04 -6.59 19.71
C GLN A 59 -6.33 -5.61 18.75
N LEU A 60 -5.04 -5.35 18.95
CA LEU A 60 -4.25 -4.49 18.04
C LEU A 60 -4.22 -5.06 16.62
N MET A 61 -4.08 -6.38 16.48
CA MET A 61 -4.19 -7.04 15.17
C MET A 61 -5.61 -6.94 14.61
N GLY A 62 -6.65 -7.11 15.43
CA GLY A 62 -8.04 -6.92 15.01
C GLY A 62 -8.31 -5.52 14.46
N HIS A 63 -7.81 -4.46 15.11
CA HIS A 63 -7.91 -3.09 14.58
C HIS A 63 -7.18 -2.91 13.24
N SER A 64 -6.02 -3.54 13.09
CA SER A 64 -5.26 -3.52 11.84
C SER A 64 -5.99 -4.23 10.69
N ILE A 65 -6.58 -5.39 10.98
CA ILE A 65 -7.40 -6.17 10.03
C ILE A 65 -8.65 -5.37 9.62
N ASN A 66 -9.35 -4.78 10.58
CA ASN A 66 -10.53 -3.95 10.29
C ASN A 66 -10.18 -2.74 9.41
N SER A 67 -9.04 -2.08 9.69
CA SER A 67 -8.55 -0.99 8.85
C SER A 67 -8.23 -1.46 7.43
N ALA A 68 -7.54 -2.60 7.29
CA ALA A 68 -7.25 -3.19 5.99
C ALA A 68 -8.52 -3.59 5.21
N SER A 69 -9.52 -4.12 5.91
CA SER A 69 -10.82 -4.47 5.35
C SER A 69 -11.57 -3.22 4.85
N PHE A 70 -11.60 -2.15 5.65
CA PHE A 70 -12.21 -0.88 5.27
C PHE A 70 -11.61 -0.33 3.97
N PHE A 71 -10.28 -0.27 3.89
CA PHE A 71 -9.61 0.13 2.64
C PHE A 71 -9.96 -0.81 1.49
N ALA A 72 -9.91 -2.13 1.68
CA ALA A 72 -10.29 -3.07 0.62
C ALA A 72 -11.72 -2.83 0.09
N SER A 73 -12.69 -2.59 0.97
CA SER A 73 -14.07 -2.28 0.60
C SER A 73 -14.18 -0.96 -0.14
N THR A 74 -13.53 0.10 0.33
CA THR A 74 -13.48 1.39 -0.40
C THR A 74 -12.85 1.23 -1.77
N ASN A 75 -11.81 0.40 -1.91
CA ASN A 75 -11.20 0.12 -3.20
C ASN A 75 -12.19 -0.54 -4.17
N LEU A 76 -12.95 -1.53 -3.70
CA LEU A 76 -13.97 -2.20 -4.50
C LEU A 76 -15.08 -1.23 -4.95
N LEU A 77 -15.49 -0.30 -4.08
CA LEU A 77 -16.46 0.75 -4.43
C LEU A 77 -15.91 1.67 -5.54
N LEU A 78 -14.64 2.07 -5.47
CA LEU A 78 -14.01 2.87 -6.52
C LEU A 78 -13.90 2.11 -7.84
N ILE A 79 -13.54 0.82 -7.79
CA ILE A 79 -13.51 -0.04 -8.99
C ILE A 79 -14.90 -0.12 -9.60
N ALA A 80 -15.95 -0.33 -8.79
CA ALA A 80 -17.33 -0.37 -9.28
C ALA A 80 -17.79 0.96 -9.87
N ALA A 81 -17.43 2.10 -9.25
CA ALA A 81 -17.79 3.43 -9.75
C ALA A 81 -17.14 3.72 -11.11
N VAL A 82 -15.82 3.50 -11.23
CA VAL A 82 -15.09 3.73 -12.49
C VAL A 82 -15.50 2.69 -13.54
N GLY A 83 -15.67 1.44 -13.14
CA GLY A 83 -16.14 0.35 -13.99
C GLY A 83 -17.55 0.58 -14.53
N GLY A 84 -18.45 1.13 -13.71
CA GLY A 84 -19.80 1.49 -14.14
C GLY A 84 -19.81 2.53 -15.25
N ILE A 85 -18.87 3.48 -15.24
CA ILE A 85 -18.69 4.45 -16.33
C ILE A 85 -18.08 3.75 -17.56
N LEU A 86 -17.03 2.95 -17.36
CA LEU A 86 -16.32 2.28 -18.45
C LEU A 86 -17.20 1.28 -19.21
N PHE A 87 -18.04 0.52 -18.50
CA PHE A 87 -18.91 -0.51 -19.07
C PHE A 87 -20.35 -0.04 -19.27
N GLY A 88 -20.67 1.21 -18.92
CA GLY A 88 -22.02 1.80 -19.02
C GLY A 88 -22.42 2.23 -20.45
N GLY A 89 -21.54 2.01 -21.44
CA GLY A 89 -21.77 2.37 -22.83
C GLY A 89 -21.51 3.84 -23.16
N GLU A 90 -21.84 4.25 -24.38
CA GLU A 90 -21.49 5.58 -24.89
C GLU A 90 -22.16 6.74 -24.13
N SER A 91 -23.39 6.54 -23.64
CA SER A 91 -24.14 7.58 -22.91
C SER A 91 -23.48 7.92 -21.57
N ALA A 92 -23.00 6.92 -20.82
CA ALA A 92 -22.30 7.13 -19.56
C ALA A 92 -20.96 7.85 -19.76
N LEU A 93 -20.21 7.46 -20.80
CA LEU A 93 -18.94 8.08 -21.15
C LEU A 93 -19.10 9.52 -21.65
N GLN A 94 -20.12 9.80 -22.48
CA GLN A 94 -20.43 11.15 -22.94
C GLN A 94 -20.88 12.06 -21.78
N GLY A 95 -21.71 11.54 -20.87
CA GLY A 95 -22.12 12.25 -19.68
C GLY A 95 -20.93 12.63 -18.79
N PHE A 96 -19.96 11.72 -18.64
CA PHE A 96 -18.72 12.01 -17.91
C PHE A 96 -17.83 13.04 -18.64
N ALA A 97 -17.67 12.91 -19.96
CA ALA A 97 -16.85 13.82 -20.76
C ALA A 97 -17.37 15.27 -20.69
N ALA A 98 -18.69 15.46 -20.66
CA ALA A 98 -19.33 16.77 -20.57
C ALA A 98 -19.02 17.54 -19.28
N VAL A 99 -18.58 16.85 -18.20
CA VAL A 99 -18.33 17.46 -16.87
C VAL A 99 -16.92 18.06 -16.74
N GLY A 100 -16.05 17.90 -17.75
CA GLY A 100 -14.73 18.55 -17.78
C GLY A 100 -13.55 17.63 -18.03
N ALA A 101 -13.78 16.44 -18.62
CA ALA A 101 -12.67 15.69 -19.20
C ALA A 101 -12.19 16.39 -20.48
N GLU A 102 -10.90 16.29 -20.76
CA GLU A 102 -10.35 16.73 -22.04
C GLU A 102 -11.11 16.07 -23.21
N THR A 103 -11.42 16.82 -24.26
CA THR A 103 -12.17 16.32 -25.43
C THR A 103 -11.31 15.35 -26.24
N VAL A 104 -11.28 14.09 -25.80
CA VAL A 104 -10.53 13.00 -26.43
C VAL A 104 -11.46 12.00 -27.12
N PRO A 105 -10.98 11.28 -28.15
CA PRO A 105 -11.70 10.14 -28.72
C PRO A 105 -12.13 9.14 -27.65
N MET A 106 -13.31 8.54 -27.83
CA MET A 106 -13.91 7.62 -26.85
C MET A 106 -12.96 6.50 -26.41
N LYS A 107 -12.26 5.89 -27.36
CA LYS A 107 -11.26 4.82 -27.10
C LYS A 107 -10.13 5.27 -26.16
N ILE A 108 -9.74 6.54 -26.21
CA ILE A 108 -8.71 7.10 -25.33
C ILE A 108 -9.29 7.31 -23.93
N LEU A 109 -10.54 7.78 -23.82
CA LEU A 109 -11.22 7.90 -22.52
C LEU A 109 -11.36 6.53 -21.83
N GLU A 110 -11.76 5.50 -22.58
CA GLU A 110 -11.82 4.11 -22.09
C GLU A 110 -10.44 3.65 -21.58
N ALA A 111 -9.37 3.91 -22.33
CA ALA A 111 -8.01 3.57 -21.91
C ALA A 111 -7.57 4.32 -20.63
N LYS A 112 -7.92 5.60 -20.49
CA LYS A 112 -7.65 6.39 -19.28
C LYS A 112 -8.36 5.79 -18.05
N LEU A 113 -9.65 5.46 -18.18
CA LEU A 113 -10.43 4.83 -17.10
C LEU A 113 -9.94 3.41 -16.78
N ALA A 114 -9.59 2.62 -17.81
CA ALA A 114 -9.02 1.29 -17.64
C ALA A 114 -7.70 1.34 -16.86
N LEU A 115 -6.83 2.35 -17.11
CA LEU A 115 -5.60 2.53 -16.33
C LEU A 115 -5.88 2.75 -14.84
N VAL A 116 -6.91 3.55 -14.50
CA VAL A 116 -7.33 3.76 -13.11
C VAL A 116 -7.79 2.44 -12.49
N ILE A 117 -8.64 1.67 -13.18
CA ILE A 117 -9.12 0.36 -12.71
C ILE A 117 -7.96 -0.62 -12.50
N VAL A 118 -6.98 -0.65 -13.41
CA VAL A 118 -5.79 -1.51 -13.27
C VAL A 118 -4.99 -1.16 -12.02
N CYS A 119 -4.81 0.14 -11.73
CA CYS A 119 -4.13 0.59 -10.52
C CYS A 119 -4.88 0.21 -9.24
N LEU A 120 -6.19 0.44 -9.22
CA LEU A 120 -7.07 0.10 -8.10
C LEU A 120 -7.09 -1.43 -7.86
N THR A 121 -7.25 -2.21 -8.92
CA THR A 121 -7.25 -3.68 -8.89
C THR A 121 -5.91 -4.21 -8.36
N ARG A 122 -4.79 -3.66 -8.82
CA ARG A 122 -3.47 -4.05 -8.29
C ARG A 122 -3.36 -3.81 -6.79
N GLY A 123 -3.83 -2.66 -6.30
CA GLY A 123 -3.86 -2.35 -4.87
C GLY A 123 -4.87 -3.20 -4.08
N PHE A 124 -5.99 -3.56 -4.70
CA PHE A 124 -7.00 -4.43 -4.09
C PHE A 124 -6.45 -5.84 -3.84
N LEU A 125 -5.71 -6.40 -4.80
CA LEU A 125 -5.02 -7.67 -4.64
C LEU A 125 -4.00 -7.64 -3.49
N ASP A 126 -3.27 -6.52 -3.34
CA ASP A 126 -2.36 -6.34 -2.20
C ASP A 126 -3.10 -6.29 -0.86
N PHE A 127 -4.28 -5.66 -0.80
CA PHE A 127 -5.10 -5.66 0.41
C PHE A 127 -5.62 -7.06 0.77
N ILE A 128 -6.08 -7.84 -0.21
CA ILE A 128 -6.49 -9.24 0.00
C ILE A 128 -5.32 -10.03 0.58
N TRP A 129 -4.14 -9.88 -0.02
CA TRP A 129 -2.95 -10.58 0.43
C TRP A 129 -2.54 -10.17 1.85
N ALA A 130 -2.58 -8.87 2.15
CA ALA A 130 -2.33 -8.35 3.49
C ALA A 130 -3.30 -8.93 4.54
N LEU A 131 -4.60 -8.91 4.26
CA LEU A 131 -5.63 -9.46 5.16
C LEU A 131 -5.41 -10.94 5.45
N ARG A 132 -5.06 -11.72 4.42
CA ARG A 132 -4.76 -13.14 4.57
C ARG A 132 -3.56 -13.36 5.50
N GLN A 133 -2.45 -12.65 5.27
CA GLN A 133 -1.25 -12.76 6.11
C GLN A 133 -1.47 -12.23 7.55
N MET A 134 -2.28 -11.18 7.72
CA MET A 134 -2.67 -10.68 9.05
C MET A 134 -3.48 -11.72 9.82
N ASN A 135 -4.42 -12.40 9.16
CA ASN A 135 -5.19 -13.49 9.78
C ASN A 135 -4.29 -14.68 10.15
N TYR A 136 -3.30 -15.00 9.33
CA TYR A 136 -2.30 -16.02 9.70
C TYR A 136 -1.46 -15.59 10.91
N THR A 137 -1.11 -14.31 11.00
CA THR A 137 -0.42 -13.76 12.18
C THR A 137 -1.30 -13.81 13.43
N LEU A 138 -2.60 -13.52 13.29
CA LEU A 138 -3.56 -13.62 14.38
C LEU A 138 -3.68 -15.07 14.89
N ALA A 139 -3.69 -16.05 13.99
CA ALA A 139 -3.67 -17.46 14.36
C ALA A 139 -2.38 -17.83 15.13
N LEU A 140 -1.22 -17.29 14.73
CA LEU A 140 0.03 -17.46 15.50
C LEU A 140 -0.03 -16.80 16.88
N ILE A 141 -0.63 -15.62 17.01
CA ILE A 141 -0.81 -15.00 18.33
C ILE A 141 -1.70 -15.87 19.22
N GLY A 142 -2.78 -16.44 18.65
CA GLY A 142 -3.67 -17.36 19.34
C GLY A 142 -3.02 -18.69 19.74
N SER A 143 -2.06 -19.18 18.95
CA SER A 143 -1.32 -20.43 19.23
C SER A 143 0.02 -20.22 19.96
N ALA A 144 0.28 -19.01 20.45
CA ALA A 144 1.54 -18.69 21.12
C ALA A 144 1.78 -19.62 22.32
N PRO A 145 3.00 -20.17 22.48
CA PRO A 145 3.30 -21.15 23.52
C PRO A 145 3.10 -20.57 24.92
N GLU A 146 2.59 -21.38 25.85
CA GLU A 146 2.45 -20.97 27.25
C GLU A 146 3.79 -20.71 27.93
N VAL A 147 3.76 -19.96 29.05
CA VAL A 147 4.95 -19.52 29.80
C VAL A 147 5.77 -20.68 30.38
N HIS A 148 5.19 -21.88 30.49
CA HIS A 148 5.89 -23.07 30.99
C HIS A 148 6.15 -24.15 29.93
N SER A 149 5.83 -23.91 28.65
CA SER A 149 6.09 -24.90 27.59
C SER A 149 7.58 -24.94 27.21
N SER A 150 8.06 -26.11 26.76
CA SER A 150 9.43 -26.32 26.23
C SER A 150 9.67 -25.72 24.83
N THR A 151 8.67 -25.07 24.24
CA THR A 151 8.75 -24.47 22.90
C THR A 151 9.74 -23.31 22.86
N ASP A 152 10.60 -23.27 21.83
CA ASP A 152 11.51 -22.15 21.61
C ASP A 152 10.75 -20.88 21.21
N ARG A 153 10.55 -19.99 22.18
CA ARG A 153 9.86 -18.70 22.01
C ARG A 153 10.60 -17.75 21.08
N ARG A 154 11.93 -17.83 21.00
CA ARG A 154 12.71 -16.96 20.10
C ARG A 154 12.45 -17.37 18.66
N ALA A 155 12.52 -18.66 18.35
CA ALA A 155 12.17 -19.18 17.04
C ALA A 155 10.70 -18.86 16.67
N PHE A 156 9.77 -19.05 17.61
CA PHE A 156 8.36 -18.75 17.40
C PHE A 156 8.10 -17.26 17.09
N SER A 157 8.61 -16.36 17.92
CA SER A 157 8.45 -14.91 17.72
C SER A 157 9.13 -14.40 16.45
N ALA A 158 10.25 -14.99 16.06
CA ALA A 158 10.89 -14.70 14.78
C ALA A 158 9.99 -15.11 13.59
N ALA A 159 9.40 -16.31 13.63
CA ALA A 159 8.46 -16.77 12.61
C ALA A 159 7.22 -15.87 12.53
N ALA A 160 6.65 -15.46 13.67
CA ALA A 160 5.54 -14.52 13.71
C ALA A 160 5.91 -13.15 13.09
N GLY A 161 7.12 -12.65 13.36
CA GLY A 161 7.63 -11.41 12.74
C GLY A 161 7.83 -11.53 11.23
N GLN A 162 8.30 -12.69 10.75
CA GLN A 162 8.46 -12.98 9.32
C GLN A 162 7.12 -13.03 8.57
N LEU A 163 6.01 -13.26 9.28
CA LEU A 163 4.67 -13.25 8.71
C LEU A 163 4.01 -11.86 8.77
N LEU A 164 4.16 -11.16 9.90
CA LEU A 164 3.58 -9.84 10.13
C LEU A 164 4.20 -8.77 9.22
N ASN A 165 5.52 -8.81 9.01
CA ASN A 165 6.22 -7.79 8.23
C ASN A 165 5.77 -7.75 6.75
N PRO A 166 5.74 -8.87 6.02
CA PRO A 166 5.15 -8.91 4.68
C PRO A 166 3.68 -8.47 4.67
N ALA A 167 2.88 -8.80 5.70
CA ALA A 167 1.47 -8.44 5.76
C ALA A 167 1.27 -6.92 5.77
N LEU A 168 2.02 -6.23 6.63
CA LEU A 168 1.97 -4.77 6.74
C LEU A 168 2.66 -4.07 5.56
N SER A 169 3.64 -4.73 4.93
CA SER A 169 4.20 -4.25 3.66
C SER A 169 3.18 -4.32 2.52
N ALA A 170 2.47 -5.45 2.38
CA ALA A 170 1.40 -5.61 1.40
C ALA A 170 0.27 -4.60 1.63
N PHE A 171 -0.12 -4.36 2.89
CA PHE A 171 -1.08 -3.30 3.22
C PHE A 171 -0.61 -1.92 2.73
N SER A 172 0.67 -1.59 2.97
CA SER A 172 1.28 -0.34 2.50
C SER A 172 1.33 -0.26 0.96
N GLN A 173 1.55 -1.38 0.27
CA GLN A 173 1.50 -1.47 -1.19
C GLN A 173 0.08 -1.25 -1.72
N GLY A 174 -0.94 -1.80 -1.05
CA GLY A 174 -2.34 -1.55 -1.37
C GLY A 174 -2.69 -0.06 -1.25
N VAL A 175 -2.28 0.58 -0.16
CA VAL A 175 -2.46 2.03 0.05
C VAL A 175 -1.77 2.84 -1.04
N ARG A 176 -0.55 2.43 -1.46
CA ARG A 176 0.18 3.05 -2.57
C ARG A 176 -0.62 2.98 -3.89
N GLY A 177 -1.39 1.91 -4.10
CA GLY A 177 -2.30 1.76 -5.23
C GLY A 177 -3.25 2.96 -5.41
N TYR A 178 -3.75 3.55 -4.32
CA TYR A 178 -4.60 4.75 -4.39
C TYR A 178 -3.87 5.98 -4.91
N TYR A 179 -2.62 6.19 -4.50
CA TYR A 179 -1.84 7.34 -4.96
C TYR A 179 -1.61 7.28 -6.48
N PHE A 180 -1.31 6.09 -7.00
CA PHE A 180 -1.14 5.89 -8.44
C PHE A 180 -2.47 5.86 -9.20
N ALA A 181 -3.55 5.36 -8.60
CA ALA A 181 -4.89 5.46 -9.19
C ALA A 181 -5.34 6.92 -9.29
N LEU A 182 -5.04 7.75 -8.29
CA LEU A 182 -5.30 9.19 -8.31
C LEU A 182 -4.44 9.89 -9.37
N ALA A 183 -3.16 9.54 -9.48
CA ALA A 183 -2.29 10.05 -10.55
C ALA A 183 -2.79 9.64 -11.95
N ALA A 184 -3.28 8.41 -12.11
CA ALA A 184 -3.90 7.93 -13.34
C ALA A 184 -5.22 8.69 -13.63
N ALA A 185 -6.02 8.99 -12.62
CA ALA A 185 -7.25 9.77 -12.76
C ALA A 185 -6.95 11.22 -13.20
N ALA A 186 -5.83 11.79 -12.76
CA ALA A 186 -5.39 13.11 -13.24
C ALA A 186 -5.16 13.15 -14.76
N TRP A 187 -4.87 12.01 -15.39
CA TRP A 187 -4.75 11.91 -16.85
C TRP A 187 -6.04 12.28 -17.61
N LEU A 188 -7.19 12.24 -16.95
CA LEU A 188 -8.47 12.66 -17.52
C LEU A 188 -8.48 14.16 -17.92
N PHE A 189 -7.66 14.97 -17.25
CA PHE A 189 -7.47 16.40 -17.54
C PHE A 189 -6.32 16.68 -18.51
N GLY A 190 -5.54 15.65 -18.87
CA GLY A 190 -4.49 15.72 -19.88
C GLY A 190 -3.14 15.15 -19.43
N PRO A 191 -2.16 15.07 -20.36
CA PRO A 191 -0.88 14.40 -20.11
C PRO A 191 0.01 15.10 -19.08
N LEU A 192 -0.08 16.44 -19.03
CA LEU A 192 0.65 17.25 -18.04
C LEU A 192 0.18 16.95 -16.62
N TRP A 193 -1.13 16.76 -16.43
CA TRP A 193 -1.72 16.41 -15.13
C TRP A 193 -1.34 14.99 -14.70
N LEU A 194 -1.22 14.05 -15.62
CA LEU A 194 -0.66 12.73 -15.35
C LEU A 194 0.79 12.84 -14.85
N ALA A 195 1.65 13.56 -15.58
CA ALA A 195 3.05 13.73 -15.20
C ALA A 195 3.19 14.41 -13.83
N LEU A 196 2.41 15.47 -13.57
CA LEU A 196 2.38 16.17 -12.29
C LEU A 196 1.86 15.26 -11.17
N GLY A 197 0.80 14.50 -11.42
CA GLY A 197 0.20 13.56 -10.47
C GLY A 197 1.18 12.46 -10.07
N VAL A 198 1.89 11.87 -11.03
CA VAL A 198 2.92 10.85 -10.79
C VAL A 198 4.09 11.42 -10.01
N ALA A 199 4.64 12.55 -10.45
CA ALA A 199 5.77 13.18 -9.77
C ALA A 199 5.42 13.56 -8.32
N SER A 200 4.22 14.11 -8.10
CA SER A 200 3.73 14.47 -6.77
C SER A 200 3.49 13.26 -5.89
N ALA A 201 2.82 12.22 -6.40
CA ALA A 201 2.60 10.97 -5.68
C ALA A 201 3.93 10.30 -5.29
N PHE A 202 4.84 10.17 -6.25
CA PHE A 202 6.14 9.56 -6.05
C PHE A 202 7.00 10.35 -5.04
N GLY A 203 7.08 11.68 -5.20
CA GLY A 203 7.81 12.56 -4.29
C GLY A 203 7.25 12.53 -2.87
N LEU A 204 5.91 12.55 -2.72
CA LEU A 204 5.25 12.47 -1.42
C LEU A 204 5.54 11.12 -0.72
N LEU A 205 5.51 10.02 -1.47
CA LEU A 205 5.79 8.69 -0.94
C LEU A 205 7.24 8.56 -0.47
N ILE A 206 8.21 9.08 -1.24
CA ILE A 206 9.62 9.12 -0.83
C ILE A 206 9.78 9.97 0.43
N TYR A 207 9.21 11.19 0.45
CA TYR A 207 9.29 12.07 1.61
C TYR A 207 8.75 11.39 2.88
N ARG A 208 7.63 10.67 2.75
CA ARG A 208 7.02 9.95 3.88
C ARG A 208 7.87 8.80 4.40
N GLN A 209 8.57 8.07 3.52
CA GLN A 209 9.42 6.93 3.88
C GLN A 209 10.77 7.35 4.49
N GLU A 210 11.37 8.45 4.01
CA GLU A 210 12.75 8.79 4.36
C GLU A 210 12.87 9.96 5.35
N ALA A 211 12.03 10.99 5.21
CA ALA A 211 12.25 12.29 5.84
C ALA A 211 11.19 12.70 6.86
N SER A 212 10.08 11.95 6.93
CA SER A 212 8.94 12.30 7.78
C SER A 212 9.31 12.34 9.27
N PRO A 213 8.64 13.19 10.08
CA PRO A 213 8.81 13.18 11.53
C PRO A 213 8.56 11.80 12.15
N ALA A 214 7.60 11.05 11.60
CA ALA A 214 7.32 9.67 11.99
C ALA A 214 8.51 8.74 11.72
N ALA A 215 9.15 8.85 10.55
CA ALA A 215 10.35 8.08 10.23
C ALA A 215 11.48 8.33 11.23
N ARG A 216 11.71 9.60 11.59
CA ARG A 216 12.71 9.96 12.61
C ARG A 216 12.36 9.42 14.00
N ALA A 217 11.09 9.51 14.39
CA ALA A 217 10.62 8.99 15.68
C ALA A 217 10.79 7.47 15.80
N ILE A 218 10.43 6.73 14.75
CA ILE A 218 10.61 5.27 14.72
C ILE A 218 12.09 4.88 14.72
N ARG A 219 12.94 5.62 13.99
CA ARG A 219 14.39 5.38 14.02
C ARG A 219 14.99 5.60 15.41
N ASN A 220 14.51 6.61 16.14
CA ASN A 220 14.90 6.82 17.53
C ASN A 220 14.39 5.70 18.44
N ALA A 221 13.14 5.29 18.29
CA ALA A 221 12.57 4.17 19.05
C ALA A 221 13.34 2.87 18.80
N ARG A 222 13.72 2.58 17.55
CA ARG A 222 14.56 1.43 17.20
C ARG A 222 15.88 1.45 17.98
N ARG A 223 16.59 2.59 18.01
CA ARG A 223 17.85 2.72 18.76
C ARG A 223 17.70 2.43 20.26
N LEU A 224 16.56 2.77 20.84
CA LEU A 224 16.25 2.49 22.25
C LEU A 224 15.91 1.02 22.49
N LEU A 225 15.31 0.33 21.52
CA LEU A 225 14.97 -1.09 21.61
C LEU A 225 16.15 -2.04 21.28
N GLU A 226 17.23 -1.52 20.72
CA GLU A 226 18.49 -2.23 20.49
C GLU A 226 19.43 -2.21 21.72
N GLN A 227 19.16 -1.37 22.73
CA GLN A 227 19.86 -1.32 24.02
C GLN A 227 19.31 -2.37 24.99
#